data_AF-A0A0G1FCJ5-F1
#
_entry.id   AF-A0A0G1FCJ5-F1
#
_cell.length_a   1.000
_cell.length_b   1.000
_cell.length_c   1.000
_cell.angle_alpha   90.00
_cell.angle_beta   90.00
_cell.angle_gamma   90.00
#
_symmetry.space_group_name_H-M   'P 1'
#
loop_
_entity.id
_entity.type
_entity.pdbx_description
1 polymer ?
#
loop_
_entity_poly.entity_id
_entity_poly.type
_entity_poly.pdbx_seq_one_letter_code
_entity_poly.pdbx_strand_id
1 'polypeptide(L)'
;MLSLKRYRWLCVLGGEVLYTLCILGGFLPLRSQRGTELHHVLLETLPGFIWINFGSVLLGAVYVFVFAWLFGSYMVWMHNSSLVKSEK
;
A
#
# COMPACT_ATOMS: atom_id res chain seq x y z
N MET A 1 24.16 3.40 -4.98
CA MET A 1 22.96 4.26 -4.84
C MET A 1 21.73 3.57 -5.42
N LEU A 2 20.56 3.71 -4.77
CA LEU A 2 19.27 3.16 -5.24
C LEU A 2 18.72 3.96 -6.43
N SER A 3 18.16 3.25 -7.41
CA SER A 3 17.44 3.87 -8.54
C SER A 3 16.02 4.24 -8.12
N LEU A 4 15.69 5.54 -8.21
CA LEU A 4 14.38 6.08 -7.84
C LEU A 4 13.24 5.44 -8.64
N LYS A 5 13.40 5.28 -9.96
CA LYS A 5 12.36 4.68 -10.82
C LYS A 5 12.11 3.24 -10.44
N ARG A 6 13.15 2.40 -10.40
CA ARG A 6 13.02 0.96 -10.13
C ARG A 6 12.44 0.71 -8.74
N TYR A 7 12.93 1.41 -7.72
CA TYR A 7 12.50 1.21 -6.34
C TYR A 7 11.03 1.55 -6.13
N ARG A 8 10.55 2.68 -6.64
CA ARG A 8 9.13 3.07 -6.53
C ARG A 8 8.19 2.07 -7.17
N TRP A 9 8.53 1.57 -8.36
CA TRP A 9 7.73 0.54 -9.03
C TRP A 9 7.69 -0.78 -8.26
N LEU A 10 8.78 -1.16 -7.59
CA LEU A 10 8.78 -2.32 -6.70
C LEU A 10 7.89 -2.09 -5.46
N CYS A 11 7.91 -0.89 -4.88
CA CYS A 11 7.00 -0.53 -3.79
C CYS A 11 5.54 -0.58 -4.21
N VAL A 12 5.21 -0.04 -5.39
CA VAL A 12 3.84 -0.11 -5.96
C VAL A 12 3.44 -1.56 -6.16
N LEU A 13 4.27 -2.39 -6.82
CA LEU A 13 3.95 -3.80 -7.05
C LEU A 13 3.69 -4.55 -5.74
N GLY A 14 4.56 -4.38 -4.74
CA GLY A 14 4.37 -5.01 -3.42
C GLY A 14 3.12 -4.51 -2.70
N GLY A 15 2.83 -3.22 -2.79
CA GLY A 15 1.62 -2.60 -2.23
C GLY A 15 0.34 -3.14 -2.86
N GLU A 16 0.28 -3.20 -4.19
CA GLU A 16 -0.88 -3.71 -4.93
C GLU A 16 -1.15 -5.20 -4.65
N VAL A 17 -0.09 -6.01 -4.56
CA VAL A 17 -0.21 -7.42 -4.17
C VAL A 17 -0.80 -7.55 -2.76
N LEU A 18 -0.27 -6.79 -1.79
CA LEU A 18 -0.78 -6.81 -0.42
C LEU A 18 -2.23 -6.32 -0.35
N TYR A 19 -2.55 -5.25 -1.08
CA TYR A 19 -3.90 -4.72 -1.15
C TYR A 19 -4.89 -5.73 -1.72
N THR A 20 -4.53 -6.40 -2.82
CA THR A 20 -5.33 -7.47 -3.42
C THR A 20 -5.57 -8.60 -2.42
N LEU A 21 -4.52 -9.03 -1.70
CA LEU A 21 -4.65 -10.05 -0.66
C LEU A 21 -5.52 -9.58 0.52
N CYS A 22 -5.50 -8.30 0.87
CA CYS A 22 -6.40 -7.74 1.88
C CYS A 22 -7.86 -7.84 1.44
N ILE A 23 -8.19 -7.40 0.23
CA ILE A 23 -9.57 -7.48 -0.30
C ILE A 23 -10.04 -8.94 -0.39
N LEU A 24 -9.25 -9.82 -1.01
CA LEU A 24 -9.60 -11.24 -1.11
C LEU A 24 -9.67 -11.91 0.26
N GLY A 25 -8.78 -11.53 1.17
CA GLY A 25 -8.75 -12.02 2.54
C GLY A 25 -9.99 -11.68 3.33
N GLY A 26 -10.73 -10.61 3.00
CA GLY A 26 -12.01 -10.28 3.63
C GLY A 26 -13.14 -11.29 3.33
N PHE A 27 -12.99 -12.10 2.27
CA PHE A 27 -13.95 -13.16 1.93
C PHE A 27 -13.62 -14.51 2.57
N LEU A 28 -12.43 -14.66 3.16
CA LEU A 28 -12.01 -15.93 3.75
C LEU A 28 -12.59 -16.07 5.18
N PRO A 29 -13.20 -17.21 5.54
CA PRO A 29 -13.75 -17.45 6.88
C PRO A 29 -12.65 -17.80 7.90
N LEU A 30 -11.51 -17.10 7.86
CA LEU A 30 -10.34 -17.34 8.69
C LEU A 30 -10.29 -16.42 9.93
N ARG A 31 -11.22 -15.47 10.04
CA ARG A 31 -11.29 -14.50 11.15
C ARG A 31 -12.63 -14.62 11.88
N SER A 32 -12.63 -14.24 13.17
CA SER A 32 -13.86 -14.06 13.92
C SER A 32 -14.70 -12.94 13.30
N GLN A 33 -16.02 -12.95 13.57
CA GLN A 33 -16.94 -11.93 13.08
C GLN A 33 -16.46 -10.50 13.39
N ARG A 34 -16.05 -10.25 14.64
CA ARG A 34 -15.49 -8.96 15.06
C ARG A 34 -14.22 -8.57 14.29
N GLY A 35 -13.38 -9.55 13.94
CA GLY A 35 -12.17 -9.32 13.14
C GLY A 35 -12.50 -8.93 11.70
N THR A 36 -13.54 -9.53 11.12
CA THR A 36 -14.04 -9.18 9.78
C THR A 36 -14.67 -7.80 9.75
N GLU A 37 -15.50 -7.45 10.74
CA GLU A 37 -16.08 -6.12 10.88
C GLU A 37 -14.99 -5.04 11.02
N LEU A 38 -13.99 -5.27 11.87
CA LEU A 38 -12.86 -4.36 12.01
C LEU A 38 -12.12 -4.18 10.68
N HIS A 39 -11.88 -5.26 9.94
CA HIS A 39 -11.21 -5.20 8.63
C HIS A 39 -11.97 -4.32 7.63
N HIS A 40 -13.28 -4.47 7.53
CA HIS A 40 -14.11 -3.66 6.64
C HIS A 40 -14.13 -2.19 7.07
N VAL A 41 -14.37 -1.93 8.36
CA VAL A 41 -14.42 -0.57 8.92
C VAL A 41 -13.10 0.16 8.71
N LEU A 42 -11.96 -0.53 8.85
CA LEU A 42 -10.64 0.07 8.66
C LEU A 42 -10.45 0.56 7.22
N LEU A 43 -10.95 -0.18 6.24
CA LEU A 43 -10.92 0.25 4.84
C LEU A 43 -11.93 1.36 4.55
N GLU A 44 -13.09 1.35 5.20
CA GLU A 44 -14.09 2.43 5.11
C GLU A 44 -13.61 3.75 5.72
N THR A 45 -12.53 3.76 6.51
CA THR A 45 -11.88 5.02 6.95
C THR A 45 -11.24 5.78 5.78
N LEU A 46 -10.99 5.11 4.65
CA LEU A 46 -10.52 5.76 3.44
C LEU A 46 -11.68 6.53 2.80
N PRO A 47 -11.56 7.85 2.57
CA PRO A 47 -12.64 8.65 2.02
C PRO A 47 -13.22 8.06 0.73
N GLY A 48 -14.53 7.85 0.67
CA GLY A 48 -15.20 7.29 -0.51
C GLY A 48 -15.02 5.78 -0.72
N PHE A 49 -14.40 5.07 0.22
CA PHE A 49 -14.30 3.62 0.18
C PHE A 49 -15.53 2.96 0.81
N ILE A 50 -16.17 2.07 0.06
CA ILE A 50 -17.31 1.24 0.48
C ILE A 50 -16.93 -0.21 0.18
N TRP A 51 -17.11 -1.10 1.15
CA TRP A 51 -16.73 -2.50 1.00
C TRP A 51 -17.43 -3.18 -0.19
N ILE A 52 -16.67 -3.93 -1.01
CA ILE A 52 -17.12 -4.70 -2.19
C ILE A 52 -17.68 -3.84 -3.36
N ASN A 53 -17.68 -2.52 -3.26
CA ASN A 53 -18.00 -1.68 -4.40
C ASN A 53 -16.82 -1.63 -5.41
N PHE A 54 -17.08 -1.92 -6.69
CA PHE A 54 -16.04 -1.91 -7.73
C PHE A 54 -15.28 -0.58 -7.81
N GLY A 55 -15.99 0.55 -7.72
CA GLY A 55 -15.39 1.88 -7.71
C GLY A 55 -14.48 2.10 -6.51
N SER A 56 -14.87 1.61 -5.33
CA SER A 56 -14.06 1.68 -4.13
C SER A 56 -12.82 0.79 -4.19
N VAL A 57 -12.91 -0.40 -4.80
CA VAL A 57 -11.73 -1.27 -5.04
C VAL A 57 -10.72 -0.56 -5.93
N LEU A 58 -11.17 0.07 -7.02
CA LEU A 58 -10.29 0.86 -7.89
C LEU A 58 -9.71 2.07 -7.15
N LEU A 59 -10.52 2.77 -6.35
CA LEU A 59 -10.06 3.90 -5.54
C LEU A 59 -9.01 3.46 -4.51
N GLY A 60 -9.17 2.29 -3.90
CA GLY A 60 -8.20 1.70 -2.99
C GLY A 60 -6.85 1.43 -3.66
N ALA A 61 -6.85 0.86 -4.87
CA ALA A 61 -5.63 0.68 -5.66
C ALA A 61 -4.95 2.04 -5.97
N VAL A 62 -5.74 3.07 -6.30
CA VAL A 62 -5.20 4.42 -6.49
C VAL A 62 -4.55 4.97 -5.21
N TYR A 63 -5.18 4.77 -4.04
CA TYR A 63 -4.57 5.16 -2.76
C TYR A 63 -3.25 4.43 -2.51
N VAL A 64 -3.22 3.12 -2.71
CA VAL A 64 -2.01 2.30 -2.56
C VAL A 64 -0.90 2.77 -3.48
N PHE A 65 -1.20 3.02 -4.75
CA PHE A 65 -0.26 3.58 -5.71
C PHE A 65 0.33 4.91 -5.22
N VAL A 66 -0.51 5.87 -4.81
CA VAL A 66 -0.07 7.19 -4.35
C VAL A 66 0.83 7.06 -3.12
N PHE A 67 0.42 6.32 -2.10
CA PHE A 67 1.21 6.13 -0.89
C PHE A 67 2.52 5.40 -1.18
N ALA A 68 2.49 4.31 -1.95
CA ALA A 68 3.69 3.55 -2.31
C ALA A 68 4.69 4.42 -3.11
N TRP A 69 4.19 5.30 -3.98
CA TRP A 69 5.03 6.22 -4.74
C TRP A 69 5.69 7.27 -3.85
N LEU A 70 4.92 7.89 -2.93
CA LEU A 70 5.41 8.90 -1.99
C LEU A 70 6.45 8.30 -1.04
N PHE A 71 6.11 7.23 -0.33
CA PHE A 71 7.01 6.58 0.62
C PHE A 71 8.20 5.92 -0.07
N GLY A 72 8.02 5.30 -1.24
CA GLY A 72 9.13 4.78 -2.03
C GLY A 72 10.12 5.87 -2.45
N SER A 73 9.62 7.07 -2.81
CA SER A 73 10.48 8.23 -3.12
C SER A 73 11.27 8.68 -1.89
N TYR A 74 10.58 8.82 -0.74
CA TYR A 74 11.18 9.22 0.53
C TYR A 74 12.29 8.26 0.97
N MET A 75 12.05 6.95 0.87
CA MET A 75 13.02 5.92 1.25
C MET A 75 14.28 5.96 0.37
N VAL A 76 14.14 6.15 -0.94
CA VAL A 76 15.29 6.29 -1.85
C VAL A 76 16.11 7.54 -1.51
N TRP A 77 15.44 8.67 -1.24
CA TRP A 77 16.10 9.90 -0.85
C TRP A 77 16.87 9.74 0.46
N MET A 78 16.24 9.19 1.50
CA MET A 78 16.88 8.90 2.79
C MET A 78 18.11 8.02 2.62
N HIS A 79 17.96 6.90 1.91
CA HIS A 79 19.03 5.93 1.69
C HIS A 79 20.20 6.51 0.90
N ASN A 80 19.95 7.23 -0.19
CA ASN A 80 21.04 7.77 -0.99
C ASN A 80 21.74 8.94 -0.29
N SER A 81 21.00 9.77 0.45
CA SER A 81 21.56 10.91 1.18
C SER A 81 22.47 10.47 2.33
N SER A 82 22.19 9.34 2.99
CA SER A 82 23.04 8.84 4.07
C SER A 82 24.41 8.34 3.61
N LEU A 83 24.54 7.93 2.34
CA LEU A 83 25.79 7.38 1.79
C LEU A 83 26.77 8.46 1.33
N VAL A 84 26.32 9.70 1.12
CA VAL A 84 27.15 10.81 0.58
C VAL A 84 28.38 11.13 1.45
N LYS A 85 28.33 10.88 2.77
CA LYS A 85 29.49 11.05 3.67
C LYS A 85 30.31 9.77 3.89
N SER A 86 29.77 8.60 3.56
CA SER A 86 30.42 7.31 3.82
C SER A 86 31.37 6.88 2.70
N GLU A 87 31.30 7.51 1.52
CA GLU A 87 32.17 7.24 0.37
C GLU A 87 33.40 8.18 0.30
N LYS A 88 33.70 8.93 1.36
CA LYS A 88 34.98 9.68 1.50
C LYS A 88 35.92 8.96 2.45
#